data_AF-G0EIA5-F1
#
_entry.id   AF-G0EIA5-F1
#
_cell.length_a   1.000
_cell.length_b   1.000
_cell.length_c   1.000
_cell.angle_alpha   90.00
_cell.angle_beta   90.00
_cell.angle_gamma   90.00
#
_symmetry.space_group_name_H-M   'P 1'
#
loop_
_entity.id
_entity.type
_entity.pdbx_description
1 polymer ?
#
loop_
_entity_poly.entity_id
_entity_poly.type
_entity_poly.pdbx_seq_one_letter_code
_entity_poly.pdbx_strand_id
1 'polypeptide(L)'
;MKNKLNKLLLITSAVLVVSIFALSALGSVNRIGYLSDFQLNKELSKKNEYHYSFRIKYHSKIFRNSDVYGVYVDTNKIIKENNFIKEIKMEKGGSPFGNLVTPKKIDFEKIDNINYILKIKFSVYLIFGIILLIFFILYNIKYFQYIIETPQNSDYIIFFIITLLCFFSYIYSDVLVVFPFSVNFFNVNPLNFFYEVYQKVGSYHKPDDLPYLAYFIYSILFLPLWIYSKIRNITYYTWHHAKFEIDTFEIIYIKLLLLIFVILSSFIIYKISKKIGFNDKKSKLSSFMFITSPFTMIPVFIISQVEIIMIFFTLLAILDYLNNNKRYILWFTIAIPLKLFPFFILIPLVLLKEKQIKKIALYIIIPILPYIISSILFKSPNPSDRNLVAFGTLMYHKIFGISIFIMIYSIICLFSYLKNIEDNNVFYKLTIYISFFVFSLIVIVNKSFHLYWIVIIAPFISILILFNTYNINIKIMMEFIATLFYSIHIARAGTMVSMSEALRTKSIPLIKLFVHNNSTKYNNIRDIFPTILGNADITNAIYSFYIMGIIIMLILFYKYNNYNDNNVNIPRYLIYIRFIPTLFIIFLIWYLSLM
;
A
#
# COMPACT_ATOMS: atom_id res chain seq x y z
N MET A 1 -26.49 10.85 -32.48
CA MET A 1 -26.62 10.86 -31.00
C MET A 1 -25.28 10.89 -30.24
N LYS A 2 -24.23 10.13 -30.64
CA LYS A 2 -22.95 10.02 -29.90
C LYS A 2 -22.15 11.32 -29.69
N ASN A 3 -22.02 12.20 -30.69
CA ASN A 3 -21.34 13.50 -30.50
C ASN A 3 -22.13 14.46 -29.60
N LYS A 4 -23.47 14.31 -29.55
CA LYS A 4 -24.31 15.09 -28.64
C LYS A 4 -24.09 14.67 -27.17
N LEU A 5 -23.95 13.36 -26.89
CA LEU A 5 -23.68 12.86 -25.54
C LEU A 5 -22.29 13.30 -25.01
N ASN A 6 -21.25 13.19 -25.83
CA ASN A 6 -19.90 13.64 -25.43
C ASN A 6 -19.85 15.16 -25.19
N LYS A 7 -20.51 15.95 -26.05
CA LYS A 7 -20.64 17.39 -25.87
C LYS A 7 -21.45 17.73 -24.61
N LEU A 8 -22.51 16.97 -24.33
CA LEU A 8 -23.30 17.10 -23.11
C LEU A 8 -22.48 16.80 -21.85
N LEU A 9 -21.73 15.70 -21.82
CA LEU A 9 -20.85 15.33 -20.70
C LEU A 9 -19.76 16.39 -20.42
N LEU A 10 -19.20 16.98 -21.48
CA LEU A 10 -18.22 18.06 -21.36
C LEU A 10 -18.85 19.36 -20.81
N ILE A 11 -20.03 19.72 -21.32
CA ILE A 11 -20.76 20.91 -20.85
C ILE A 11 -21.18 20.72 -19.40
N THR A 12 -21.72 19.56 -19.02
CA THR A 12 -22.16 19.30 -17.64
C THR A 12 -20.98 19.28 -16.67
N SER A 13 -19.84 18.72 -17.06
CA SER A 13 -18.62 18.77 -16.22
C SER A 13 -18.09 20.20 -16.06
N ALA A 14 -18.09 21.02 -17.11
CA ALA A 14 -17.76 22.45 -17.01
C ALA A 14 -18.72 23.21 -16.08
N VAL A 15 -20.03 22.96 -16.19
CA VAL A 15 -21.05 23.56 -15.30
C VAL A 15 -20.84 23.15 -13.85
N LEU A 16 -20.50 21.88 -13.58
CA LEU A 16 -20.21 21.40 -12.22
C LEU A 16 -19.00 22.10 -11.62
N VAL A 17 -17.92 22.26 -12.39
CA VAL A 17 -16.71 22.99 -11.95
C VAL A 17 -17.05 24.45 -11.63
N VAL A 18 -17.75 25.13 -12.53
CA VAL A 18 -18.20 26.52 -12.31
C VAL A 18 -19.10 26.63 -11.07
N SER A 19 -20.00 25.67 -10.86
CA SER A 19 -20.88 25.64 -9.68
C SER A 19 -20.10 25.53 -8.37
N ILE A 20 -19.05 24.70 -8.32
CA ILE A 20 -18.18 24.61 -7.13
C ILE A 20 -17.49 25.94 -6.86
N PHE A 21 -16.93 26.58 -7.89
CA PHE A 21 -16.30 27.89 -7.75
C PHE A 21 -17.29 28.96 -7.29
N ALA A 22 -18.49 28.98 -7.86
CA ALA A 22 -19.54 29.91 -7.46
C ALA A 22 -19.97 29.68 -6.00
N LEU A 23 -20.17 28.43 -5.58
CA LEU A 23 -20.47 28.09 -4.18
C LEU A 23 -19.32 28.51 -3.25
N SER A 24 -18.06 28.29 -3.65
CA SER A 24 -16.91 28.67 -2.84
C SER A 24 -16.83 30.19 -2.65
N ALA A 25 -17.03 30.95 -3.74
CA ALA A 25 -17.09 32.41 -3.71
C ALA A 25 -18.24 32.91 -2.83
N LEU A 26 -19.44 32.37 -2.98
CA LEU A 26 -20.59 32.71 -2.15
C LEU A 26 -20.35 32.41 -0.67
N GLY A 27 -19.67 31.30 -0.36
CA GLY A 27 -19.31 30.93 1.01
C GLY A 27 -18.41 31.98 1.68
N SER A 28 -17.41 32.47 0.94
CA SER A 28 -16.36 33.38 1.44
C SER A 28 -16.84 34.78 1.86
N VAL A 29 -18.08 35.15 1.55
CA VAL A 29 -18.67 36.44 1.95
C VAL A 29 -18.84 36.51 3.47
N ASN A 30 -18.31 37.57 4.09
CA ASN A 30 -18.52 37.85 5.51
C ASN A 30 -19.99 38.13 5.82
N ARG A 31 -20.49 37.51 6.88
CA ARG A 31 -21.87 37.63 7.35
C ARG A 31 -21.91 37.90 8.84
N ILE A 32 -23.03 38.44 9.28
CA ILE A 32 -23.28 38.77 10.69
C ILE A 32 -24.33 37.81 11.25
N GLY A 33 -24.04 37.25 12.41
CA GLY A 33 -24.91 36.38 13.19
C GLY A 33 -24.81 36.74 14.68
N TYR A 34 -25.28 35.83 15.52
CA TYR A 34 -25.27 36.01 16.97
C TYR A 34 -25.04 34.68 17.69
N LEU A 35 -24.38 34.72 18.84
CA LEU A 35 -24.29 33.56 19.74
C LEU A 35 -25.53 33.52 20.63
N SER A 36 -26.11 32.35 20.82
CA SER A 36 -27.28 32.14 21.68
C SER A 36 -27.32 30.69 22.18
N ASP A 37 -28.41 30.30 22.84
CA ASP A 37 -28.62 28.96 23.42
C ASP A 37 -27.52 28.60 24.43
N PHE A 38 -27.16 29.57 25.29
CA PHE A 38 -26.12 29.37 26.30
C PHE A 38 -26.58 28.35 27.34
N GLN A 39 -25.87 27.22 27.45
CA GLN A 39 -26.11 26.22 28.50
C GLN A 39 -24.91 26.16 29.43
N LEU A 40 -25.15 26.41 30.73
CA LEU A 40 -24.10 26.40 31.75
C LEU A 40 -23.69 24.96 32.06
N ASN A 41 -22.40 24.67 31.90
CA ASN A 41 -21.82 23.40 32.32
C ASN A 41 -21.36 23.50 33.80
N LYS A 42 -22.21 23.02 34.71
CA LYS A 42 -22.00 23.11 36.17
C LYS A 42 -20.79 22.30 36.66
N GLU A 43 -20.46 21.19 35.99
CA GLU A 43 -19.35 20.31 36.39
C GLU A 43 -17.97 20.92 36.08
N LEU A 44 -17.88 21.67 34.98
CA LEU A 44 -16.64 22.35 34.58
C LEU A 44 -16.46 23.73 35.24
N SER A 45 -17.55 24.33 35.73
CA SER A 45 -17.52 25.68 36.30
C SER A 45 -16.88 25.71 37.70
N LYS A 46 -16.01 26.70 37.93
CA LYS A 46 -15.29 26.91 39.20
C LYS A 46 -15.67 28.26 39.82
N LYS A 47 -15.21 28.52 41.04
CA LYS A 47 -15.57 29.72 41.84
C LYS A 47 -15.41 31.07 41.09
N ASN A 48 -14.51 31.14 40.09
CA ASN A 48 -14.22 32.34 39.30
C ASN A 48 -14.34 32.14 37.77
N GLU A 49 -14.88 31.01 37.29
CA GLU A 49 -14.96 30.69 35.85
C GLU A 49 -16.26 29.93 35.54
N TYR A 50 -17.03 30.46 34.60
CA TYR A 50 -18.27 29.85 34.12
C TYR A 50 -18.05 29.31 32.70
N HIS A 51 -18.36 28.03 32.52
CA HIS A 51 -18.26 27.34 31.23
C HIS A 51 -19.63 27.24 30.59
N TYR A 52 -19.78 27.77 29.37
CA TYR A 52 -21.02 27.70 28.60
C TYR A 52 -20.79 26.99 27.28
N SER A 53 -21.71 26.11 26.90
CA SER A 53 -21.89 25.75 25.49
C SER A 53 -22.81 26.77 24.83
N PHE A 54 -22.60 27.02 23.55
CA PHE A 54 -23.39 27.96 22.75
C PHE A 54 -23.60 27.45 21.32
N ARG A 55 -24.57 28.04 20.64
CA ARG A 55 -24.81 27.86 19.22
C ARG A 55 -24.82 29.19 18.48
N ILE A 56 -24.14 29.26 17.35
CA ILE A 56 -24.29 30.39 16.43
C ILE A 56 -25.62 30.31 15.68
N LYS A 57 -26.35 31.42 15.69
CA LYS A 57 -27.56 31.64 14.89
C LYS A 57 -27.34 32.77 13.88
N TYR A 58 -28.18 32.77 12.84
CA TYR A 58 -27.95 33.54 11.62
C TYR A 58 -29.09 34.53 11.39
N HIS A 59 -28.76 35.81 11.16
CA HIS A 59 -29.75 36.81 10.78
C HIS A 59 -30.31 36.53 9.37
N SER A 60 -29.47 36.11 8.43
CA SER A 60 -29.92 35.73 7.09
C SER A 60 -30.56 34.32 7.07
N LYS A 61 -31.58 34.14 6.22
CA LYS A 61 -32.25 32.84 5.99
C LYS A 61 -31.49 31.93 5.01
N ILE A 62 -30.53 32.47 4.27
CA ILE A 62 -29.82 31.75 3.20
C ILE A 62 -28.69 30.92 3.82
N PHE A 63 -28.67 29.60 3.52
CA PHE A 63 -27.68 28.61 3.99
C PHE A 63 -27.77 28.18 5.48
N ARG A 64 -28.94 28.28 6.12
CA ARG A 64 -29.15 27.69 7.46
C ARG A 64 -29.04 26.17 7.40
N ASN A 65 -28.32 25.57 8.36
CA ASN A 65 -28.20 24.11 8.53
C ASN A 65 -27.86 23.36 7.22
N SER A 66 -27.02 23.95 6.38
CA SER A 66 -26.71 23.36 5.08
C SER A 66 -25.78 22.16 5.23
N ASP A 67 -26.15 21.04 4.63
CA ASP A 67 -25.23 19.92 4.40
C ASP A 67 -24.05 20.31 3.49
N VAL A 68 -24.12 21.48 2.86
CA VAL A 68 -23.11 21.99 1.94
C VAL A 68 -22.00 22.77 2.64
N TYR A 69 -22.29 23.55 3.68
CA TYR A 69 -21.34 24.49 4.29
C TYR A 69 -21.06 24.20 5.77
N GLY A 70 -19.79 24.33 6.16
CA GLY A 70 -19.37 24.53 7.54
C GLY A 70 -19.30 26.01 7.89
N VAL A 71 -19.46 26.32 9.17
CA VAL A 71 -19.53 27.70 9.70
C VAL A 71 -18.24 28.02 10.43
N TYR A 72 -17.61 29.14 10.07
CA TYR A 72 -16.34 29.55 10.65
C TYR A 72 -16.46 30.97 11.18
N VAL A 73 -16.18 31.12 12.46
CA VAL A 73 -16.17 32.41 13.17
C VAL A 73 -14.74 32.85 13.44
N ASP A 74 -14.52 34.15 13.51
CA ASP A 74 -13.25 34.70 13.98
C ASP A 74 -13.28 34.83 15.51
N THR A 75 -12.79 33.80 16.19
CA THR A 75 -12.76 33.74 17.66
C THR A 75 -11.90 34.85 18.28
N ASN A 76 -10.83 35.27 17.60
CA ASN A 76 -9.95 36.32 18.09
C ASN A 76 -10.64 37.68 18.06
N LYS A 77 -11.40 37.94 16.99
CA LYS A 77 -12.22 39.15 16.88
C LYS A 77 -13.33 39.18 17.93
N ILE A 78 -14.01 38.05 18.17
CA ILE A 78 -15.05 37.94 19.20
C ILE A 78 -14.50 38.27 20.60
N ILE A 79 -13.33 37.73 20.98
CA ILE A 79 -12.69 38.04 22.27
C ILE A 79 -12.36 39.52 22.38
N LYS A 80 -11.83 40.15 21.32
CA LYS A 80 -11.48 41.58 21.31
C LYS A 80 -12.70 42.50 21.43
N GLU A 81 -13.82 42.12 20.83
CA GLU A 81 -15.05 42.92 20.85
C GLU A 81 -15.89 42.66 22.11
N ASN A 82 -15.61 41.57 22.84
CA ASN A 82 -16.34 41.15 24.03
C ASN A 82 -15.37 40.84 25.18
N ASN A 83 -14.87 41.89 25.84
CA ASN A 83 -13.84 41.82 26.89
C ASN A 83 -14.19 40.94 28.11
N PHE A 84 -15.47 40.55 28.26
CA PHE A 84 -15.91 39.62 29.29
C PHE A 84 -15.69 38.14 28.93
N ILE A 85 -15.34 37.81 27.68
CA ILE A 85 -15.04 36.44 27.24
C ILE A 85 -13.55 36.19 27.47
N LYS A 86 -13.22 35.22 28.33
CA LYS A 86 -11.84 34.81 28.60
C LYS A 86 -11.31 33.88 27.51
N GLU A 87 -12.13 32.94 27.08
CA GLU A 87 -11.77 31.94 26.07
C GLU A 87 -13.01 31.56 25.26
N ILE A 88 -12.85 31.35 23.95
CA ILE A 88 -13.90 30.81 23.08
C ILE A 88 -13.29 29.80 22.12
N LYS A 89 -13.91 28.62 22.03
CA LYS A 89 -13.48 27.52 21.16
C LYS A 89 -14.70 26.88 20.50
N MET A 90 -14.64 26.72 19.18
CA MET A 90 -15.64 25.93 18.46
C MET A 90 -15.44 24.44 18.77
N GLU A 91 -16.52 23.66 18.84
CA GLU A 91 -16.43 22.22 19.15
C GLU A 91 -15.61 21.45 18.09
N LYS A 92 -15.83 21.80 16.82
CA LYS A 92 -15.11 21.25 15.65
C LYS A 92 -15.01 22.33 14.58
N GLY A 93 -13.99 22.24 13.72
CA GLY A 93 -13.86 23.15 12.57
C GLY A 93 -15.09 23.08 11.66
N GLY A 94 -15.74 24.21 11.41
CA GLY A 94 -16.97 24.27 10.62
C GLY A 94 -18.26 23.94 11.40
N SER A 95 -18.18 23.67 12.71
CA SER A 95 -19.35 23.45 13.56
C SER A 95 -20.03 24.78 13.90
N PRO A 96 -21.38 24.82 13.97
CA PRO A 96 -22.10 25.96 14.53
C PRO A 96 -22.12 25.96 16.07
N PHE A 97 -21.57 24.95 16.72
CA PHE A 97 -21.54 24.81 18.17
C PHE A 97 -20.13 25.08 18.72
N GLY A 98 -20.08 25.65 19.92
CA GLY A 98 -18.83 25.96 20.61
C GLY A 98 -19.01 26.09 22.11
N ASN A 99 -17.88 26.27 22.78
CA ASN A 99 -17.81 26.52 24.21
C ASN A 99 -17.10 27.85 24.45
N LEU A 100 -17.56 28.59 25.45
CA LEU A 100 -16.93 29.83 25.88
C LEU A 100 -16.80 29.87 27.40
N VAL A 101 -15.78 30.58 27.87
CA VAL A 101 -15.44 30.72 29.30
C VAL A 101 -15.52 32.20 29.66
N THR A 102 -16.24 32.51 30.73
CA THR A 102 -16.38 33.87 31.26
C THR A 102 -16.03 33.93 32.74
N PRO A 103 -15.52 35.06 33.25
CA PRO A 103 -15.27 35.26 34.68
C PRO A 103 -16.56 35.60 35.46
N LYS A 104 -17.62 36.03 34.75
CA LYS A 104 -18.93 36.36 35.32
C LYS A 104 -20.03 35.56 34.64
N LYS A 105 -21.10 35.26 35.37
CA LYS A 105 -22.28 34.56 34.84
C LYS A 105 -22.92 35.43 33.74
N ILE A 106 -23.23 34.81 32.61
CA ILE A 106 -23.95 35.46 31.51
C ILE A 106 -25.42 35.62 31.93
N ASP A 107 -25.93 36.85 31.84
CA ASP A 107 -27.31 37.25 32.16
C ASP A 107 -28.13 37.69 30.94
N PHE A 108 -27.52 37.72 29.76
CA PHE A 108 -28.17 38.05 28.48
C PHE A 108 -28.43 36.82 27.61
N GLU A 109 -29.45 36.89 26.75
CA GLU A 109 -29.88 35.78 25.90
C GLU A 109 -28.99 35.56 24.66
N LYS A 110 -28.30 36.61 24.20
CA LYS A 110 -27.50 36.57 22.97
C LYS A 110 -26.33 37.55 22.96
N ILE A 111 -25.33 37.24 22.14
CA ILE A 111 -24.22 38.15 21.76
C ILE A 111 -24.35 38.42 20.26
N ASP A 112 -24.75 39.64 19.90
CA ASP A 112 -24.96 40.05 18.50
C ASP A 112 -23.65 40.42 17.80
N ASN A 113 -23.76 40.73 16.50
CA ASN A 113 -22.67 41.25 15.66
C ASN A 113 -21.47 40.31 15.45
N ILE A 114 -21.71 39.00 15.52
CA ILE A 114 -20.69 37.98 15.33
C ILE A 114 -20.43 37.76 13.85
N ASN A 115 -19.20 38.05 13.43
CA ASN A 115 -18.78 37.82 12.05
C ASN A 115 -18.48 36.34 11.80
N TYR A 116 -19.04 35.81 10.71
CA TYR A 116 -18.77 34.45 10.26
C TYR A 116 -18.69 34.36 8.73
N ILE A 117 -17.93 33.36 8.27
CA ILE A 117 -17.89 32.92 6.87
C ILE A 117 -18.37 31.48 6.76
N LEU A 118 -18.78 31.11 5.56
CA LEU A 118 -19.14 29.74 5.24
C LEU A 118 -18.05 29.13 4.35
N LYS A 119 -17.64 27.91 4.64
CA LYS A 119 -16.74 27.15 3.74
C LYS A 119 -17.43 25.86 3.34
N ILE A 120 -17.36 25.50 2.07
CA ILE A 120 -17.94 24.23 1.59
C ILE A 120 -17.31 23.07 2.38
N LYS A 121 -18.15 22.17 2.88
CA LYS A 121 -17.70 20.96 3.58
C LYS A 121 -16.92 20.08 2.61
N PHE A 122 -15.85 19.48 3.08
CA PHE A 122 -15.01 18.62 2.25
C PHE A 122 -15.78 17.43 1.64
N SER A 123 -16.76 16.88 2.34
CA SER A 123 -17.65 15.83 1.82
C SER A 123 -18.33 16.21 0.50
N VAL A 124 -18.65 17.50 0.31
CA VAL A 124 -19.24 18.01 -0.93
C VAL A 124 -18.21 18.04 -2.06
N TYR A 125 -16.99 18.52 -1.80
CA TYR A 125 -15.90 18.47 -2.77
C TYR A 125 -15.61 17.04 -3.23
N LEU A 126 -15.67 16.06 -2.31
CA LEU A 126 -15.57 14.63 -2.65
C LEU A 126 -16.69 14.17 -3.58
N ILE A 127 -17.95 14.49 -3.27
CA ILE A 127 -19.10 14.10 -4.10
C ILE A 127 -18.94 14.67 -5.52
N PHE A 128 -18.60 15.96 -5.64
CA PHE A 128 -18.35 16.58 -6.94
C PHE A 128 -17.16 15.94 -7.67
N GLY A 129 -16.08 15.63 -6.97
CA GLY A 129 -14.93 14.91 -7.54
C GLY A 129 -15.29 13.53 -8.07
N ILE A 130 -16.12 12.78 -7.34
CA ILE A 130 -16.63 11.47 -7.77
C ILE A 130 -17.52 11.60 -9.01
N ILE A 131 -18.45 12.57 -9.04
CA ILE A 131 -19.32 12.79 -10.20
C ILE A 131 -18.49 13.18 -11.43
N LEU A 132 -17.50 14.06 -11.27
CA LEU A 132 -16.59 14.44 -12.35
C LEU A 132 -15.76 13.24 -12.84
N LEU A 133 -15.30 12.37 -11.94
CA LEU A 133 -14.60 11.14 -12.30
C LEU A 133 -15.52 10.18 -13.07
N ILE A 134 -16.77 10.01 -12.65
CA ILE A 134 -17.76 9.19 -13.38
C ILE A 134 -18.00 9.76 -14.77
N PHE A 135 -18.20 11.08 -14.90
CA PHE A 135 -18.38 11.72 -16.20
C PHE A 135 -17.15 11.58 -17.09
N PHE A 136 -15.95 11.67 -16.51
CA PHE A 136 -14.70 11.40 -17.22
C PHE A 136 -14.64 9.95 -17.72
N ILE A 137 -15.01 8.97 -16.90
CA ILE A 137 -15.06 7.55 -17.29
C ILE A 137 -16.08 7.33 -18.41
N LEU A 138 -17.30 7.86 -18.26
CA LEU A 138 -18.37 7.75 -19.24
C LEU A 138 -18.00 8.42 -20.58
N TYR A 139 -17.35 9.59 -20.52
CA TYR A 139 -16.86 10.29 -21.70
C TYR A 139 -15.82 9.47 -22.45
N ASN A 140 -14.94 8.80 -21.72
CA ASN A 140 -13.85 8.03 -22.28
C ASN A 140 -14.19 6.57 -22.58
N ILE A 141 -15.40 6.08 -22.28
CA ILE A 141 -15.80 4.65 -22.34
C ILE A 141 -15.49 3.95 -23.67
N LYS A 142 -15.42 4.70 -24.78
CA LYS A 142 -15.01 4.17 -26.10
C LYS A 142 -13.52 3.84 -26.17
N TYR A 143 -12.66 4.65 -25.56
CA TYR A 143 -11.23 4.36 -25.42
C TYR A 143 -10.98 3.13 -24.54
N PHE A 144 -11.87 2.89 -23.57
CA PHE A 144 -11.88 1.68 -22.75
C PHE A 144 -12.23 0.42 -23.59
N GLN A 145 -13.03 0.52 -24.64
CA GLN A 145 -13.40 -0.61 -25.51
C GLN A 145 -12.37 -0.93 -26.61
N TYR A 146 -11.33 -0.10 -26.77
CA TYR A 146 -10.30 -0.32 -27.79
C TYR A 146 -9.46 -1.55 -27.47
N ILE A 147 -9.13 -2.34 -28.49
CA ILE A 147 -8.23 -3.51 -28.36
C ILE A 147 -6.79 -3.01 -28.39
N ILE A 148 -6.00 -3.39 -27.40
CA ILE A 148 -4.58 -3.04 -27.32
C ILE A 148 -3.69 -4.27 -27.43
N GLU A 149 -2.60 -4.10 -28.18
CA GLU A 149 -1.50 -5.08 -28.29
C GLU A 149 -0.31 -4.71 -27.41
N THR A 150 -0.21 -3.44 -27.02
CA THR A 150 0.90 -2.88 -26.26
C THR A 150 0.43 -1.64 -25.48
N PRO A 151 0.98 -1.34 -24.30
CA PRO A 151 0.65 -0.12 -23.57
C PRO A 151 1.01 1.14 -24.36
N GLN A 152 0.12 2.14 -24.31
CA GLN A 152 0.30 3.45 -24.94
C GLN A 152 0.79 4.49 -23.91
N ASN A 153 1.27 5.65 -24.39
CA ASN A 153 1.74 6.74 -23.53
C ASN A 153 0.70 7.18 -22.49
N SER A 154 -0.59 7.23 -22.85
CA SER A 154 -1.65 7.57 -21.91
C SER A 154 -1.84 6.54 -20.79
N ASP A 155 -1.51 5.26 -21.03
CA ASP A 155 -1.55 4.23 -19.99
C ASP A 155 -0.47 4.46 -18.93
N TYR A 156 0.73 4.86 -19.38
CA TYR A 156 1.82 5.25 -18.48
C TYR A 156 1.52 6.54 -17.72
N ILE A 157 0.85 7.52 -18.35
CA ILE A 157 0.40 8.74 -17.66
C ILE A 157 -0.60 8.40 -16.54
N ILE A 158 -1.59 7.55 -16.82
CA ILE A 158 -2.56 7.10 -15.80
C ILE A 158 -1.84 6.37 -14.66
N PHE A 159 -0.95 5.44 -14.98
CA PHE A 159 -0.13 4.75 -13.98
C PHE A 159 0.69 5.74 -13.13
N PHE A 160 1.32 6.73 -13.75
CA PHE A 160 2.09 7.76 -13.06
C PHE A 160 1.22 8.57 -12.10
N ILE A 161 0.05 9.04 -12.56
CA ILE A 161 -0.90 9.80 -11.72
C ILE A 161 -1.31 8.96 -10.50
N ILE A 162 -1.71 7.70 -10.70
CA ILE A 162 -2.15 6.84 -9.59
C ILE A 162 -0.98 6.55 -8.63
N THR A 163 0.22 6.32 -9.16
CA THR A 163 1.42 6.11 -8.32
C THR A 163 1.75 7.35 -7.50
N LEU A 164 1.62 8.55 -8.08
CA LEU A 164 1.78 9.82 -7.36
C LEU A 164 0.73 9.96 -6.25
N LEU A 165 -0.53 9.57 -6.50
CA LEU A 165 -1.55 9.52 -5.44
C LEU A 165 -1.15 8.55 -4.32
N CYS A 166 -0.68 7.34 -4.65
CA CYS A 166 -0.18 6.38 -3.65
C CYS A 166 0.96 6.98 -2.81
N PHE A 167 1.90 7.68 -3.45
CA PHE A 167 3.06 8.29 -2.79
C PHE A 167 2.64 9.20 -1.64
N PHE A 168 1.63 10.01 -1.86
CA PHE A 168 1.13 10.94 -0.85
C PHE A 168 -0.08 10.44 -0.07
N SER A 169 -0.42 9.14 -0.12
CA SER A 169 -1.59 8.61 0.59
C SER A 169 -1.26 7.92 1.91
N TYR A 170 -0.26 7.03 1.91
CA TYR A 170 0.00 6.18 3.08
C TYR A 170 1.45 5.67 3.15
N ILE A 171 1.91 5.26 4.32
CA ILE A 171 3.10 4.41 4.51
C ILE A 171 2.96 3.65 5.83
N TYR A 172 3.33 2.37 5.81
CA TYR A 172 3.19 1.50 6.97
C TYR A 172 4.43 1.54 7.87
N SER A 173 4.27 1.41 9.19
CA SER A 173 5.36 1.58 10.16
C SER A 173 6.51 0.59 10.03
N ASP A 174 6.29 -0.61 9.48
CA ASP A 174 7.32 -1.66 9.45
C ASP A 174 8.59 -1.21 8.70
N VAL A 175 8.44 -0.46 7.60
CA VAL A 175 9.61 0.08 6.87
C VAL A 175 10.36 1.12 7.70
N LEU A 176 9.69 1.79 8.64
CA LEU A 176 10.26 2.76 9.58
C LEU A 176 10.99 2.12 10.76
N VAL A 177 11.09 0.78 10.77
CA VAL A 177 12.05 0.03 11.61
C VAL A 177 13.28 -0.34 10.79
N VAL A 178 13.08 -0.85 9.57
CA VAL A 178 14.18 -1.26 8.67
C VAL A 178 15.05 -0.07 8.30
N PHE A 179 14.44 1.07 7.97
CA PHE A 179 15.14 2.29 7.56
C PHE A 179 16.13 2.80 8.62
N PRO A 180 15.74 3.10 9.88
CA PRO A 180 16.66 3.65 10.87
C PRO A 180 17.78 2.69 11.27
N PHE A 181 17.49 1.38 11.34
CA PHE A 181 18.51 0.36 11.55
C PHE A 181 19.55 0.34 10.44
N SER A 182 19.09 0.38 9.19
CA SER A 182 19.96 0.34 8.00
C SER A 182 20.80 1.60 7.87
N VAL A 183 20.22 2.79 8.10
CA VAL A 183 20.99 4.04 8.04
C VAL A 183 22.04 4.10 9.14
N ASN A 184 21.70 3.69 10.36
CA ASN A 184 22.66 3.72 11.47
C ASN A 184 23.68 2.58 11.46
N PHE A 185 23.66 1.70 10.46
CA PHE A 185 24.61 0.60 10.31
C PHE A 185 26.07 1.08 10.33
N PHE A 186 26.39 2.15 9.62
CA PHE A 186 27.74 2.72 9.59
C PHE A 186 28.08 3.59 10.81
N ASN A 187 27.16 3.72 11.77
CA ASN A 187 27.33 4.54 12.96
C ASN A 187 27.66 3.74 14.22
N VAL A 188 27.87 2.42 14.07
CA VAL A 188 28.09 1.45 15.14
C VAL A 188 29.15 0.43 14.70
N ASN A 189 29.69 -0.34 15.64
CA ASN A 189 30.61 -1.42 15.33
C ASN A 189 29.89 -2.54 14.56
N PRO A 190 30.37 -2.95 13.37
CA PRO A 190 29.79 -4.06 12.60
C PRO A 190 29.66 -5.37 13.38
N LEU A 191 30.61 -5.72 14.24
CA LEU A 191 30.59 -6.97 15.02
C LEU A 191 29.52 -6.98 16.11
N ASN A 192 29.23 -5.82 16.70
CA ASN A 192 28.23 -5.63 17.75
C ASN A 192 26.97 -4.93 17.24
N PHE A 193 26.75 -4.93 15.91
CA PHE A 193 25.75 -4.11 15.23
C PHE A 193 24.39 -4.17 15.92
N PHE A 194 23.86 -5.37 16.15
CA PHE A 194 22.52 -5.54 16.72
C PHE A 194 22.37 -4.96 18.13
N TYR A 195 23.41 -5.04 18.96
CA TYR A 195 23.40 -4.47 20.31
C TYR A 195 23.49 -2.94 20.25
N GLU A 196 24.50 -2.42 19.55
CA GLU A 196 24.78 -0.99 19.50
C GLU A 196 23.70 -0.21 18.76
N VAL A 197 23.19 -0.73 17.63
CA VAL A 197 22.13 -0.06 16.86
C VAL A 197 20.86 -0.01 17.68
N TYR A 198 20.49 -1.08 18.39
CA TYR A 198 19.31 -1.13 19.24
C TYR A 198 19.36 -0.09 20.35
N GLN A 199 20.50 0.03 21.03
CA GLN A 199 20.69 1.05 22.06
C GLN A 199 20.63 2.47 21.48
N LYS A 200 21.13 2.64 20.25
CA LYS A 200 21.18 3.94 19.59
C LYS A 200 19.82 4.42 19.11
N VAL A 201 19.04 3.56 18.45
CA VAL A 201 17.80 3.97 17.75
C VAL A 201 16.52 3.57 18.47
N GLY A 202 16.60 2.63 19.43
CA GLY A 202 15.47 2.04 20.15
C GLY A 202 14.50 1.27 19.26
N SER A 203 13.86 0.19 19.76
CA SER A 203 12.80 -0.52 19.04
C SER A 203 12.06 -1.50 19.96
N TYR A 204 10.76 -1.73 19.74
CA TYR A 204 10.07 -2.90 20.32
C TYR A 204 10.34 -4.18 19.52
N HIS A 205 10.63 -4.03 18.22
CA HIS A 205 11.07 -5.11 17.36
C HIS A 205 12.50 -5.51 17.69
N LYS A 206 12.75 -6.83 17.76
CA LYS A 206 14.08 -7.34 18.04
C LYS A 206 15.01 -6.99 16.86
N PRO A 207 16.27 -6.60 17.13
CA PRO A 207 17.21 -6.16 16.10
C PRO A 207 17.38 -7.15 14.95
N ASP A 208 17.33 -8.44 15.25
CA ASP A 208 17.53 -9.57 14.36
C ASP A 208 16.25 -10.10 13.71
N ASP A 209 15.15 -9.32 13.73
CA ASP A 209 13.97 -9.58 12.90
C ASP A 209 14.34 -9.72 11.40
N LEU A 210 15.44 -9.09 10.98
CA LEU A 210 16.12 -9.33 9.71
C LEU A 210 17.56 -9.78 9.98
N PRO A 211 18.13 -10.64 9.11
CA PRO A 211 19.52 -11.05 9.26
C PRO A 211 20.47 -9.87 9.00
N TYR A 212 21.67 -9.95 9.58
CA TYR A 212 22.71 -8.92 9.46
C TYR A 212 22.99 -8.52 7.99
N LEU A 213 23.06 -9.51 7.10
CA LEU A 213 23.27 -9.27 5.66
C LEU A 213 22.16 -8.45 5.01
N ALA A 214 20.90 -8.57 5.46
CA ALA A 214 19.83 -7.74 4.93
C ALA A 214 20.04 -6.27 5.31
N TYR A 215 20.38 -5.99 6.57
CA TYR A 215 20.70 -4.63 7.01
C TYR A 215 21.92 -4.05 6.29
N PHE A 216 22.94 -4.88 6.02
CA PHE A 216 24.08 -4.46 5.21
C PHE A 216 23.66 -4.09 3.77
N ILE A 217 22.80 -4.87 3.12
CA ILE A 217 22.30 -4.55 1.78
C ILE A 217 21.47 -3.25 1.83
N TYR A 218 20.56 -3.12 2.81
CA TYR A 218 19.75 -1.91 2.95
C TYR A 218 20.57 -0.68 3.32
N SER A 219 21.66 -0.81 4.09
CA SER A 219 22.53 0.33 4.43
C SER A 219 23.21 0.92 3.20
N ILE A 220 23.58 0.09 2.23
CA ILE A 220 24.09 0.54 0.93
C ILE A 220 22.99 1.31 0.17
N LEU A 221 21.76 0.81 0.16
CA LEU A 221 20.64 1.46 -0.53
C LEU A 221 20.18 2.77 0.14
N PHE A 222 20.35 2.87 1.47
CA PHE A 222 20.06 4.08 2.25
C PHE A 222 21.29 4.96 2.50
N LEU A 223 22.41 4.70 1.81
CA LEU A 223 23.65 5.48 1.96
C LEU A 223 23.43 7.00 1.76
N PRO A 224 22.62 7.49 0.80
CA PRO A 224 22.32 8.91 0.69
C PRO A 224 21.66 9.52 1.94
N LEU A 225 20.75 8.79 2.59
CA LEU A 225 20.12 9.24 3.84
C LEU A 225 21.10 9.19 5.01
N TRP A 226 22.04 8.25 5.02
CA TRP A 226 23.15 8.26 5.96
C TRP A 226 24.04 9.49 5.79
N ILE A 227 24.48 9.82 4.57
CA ILE A 227 25.26 11.02 4.27
C ILE A 227 24.50 12.27 4.72
N TYR A 228 23.21 12.35 4.38
CA TYR A 228 22.35 13.46 4.80
C TYR A 228 22.27 13.58 6.33
N SER A 229 22.15 12.46 7.05
CA SER A 229 22.17 12.44 8.52
C SER A 229 23.46 13.01 9.11
N LYS A 230 24.60 12.77 8.46
CA LYS A 230 25.92 13.29 8.88
C LYS A 230 26.04 14.77 8.64
N ILE A 231 25.61 15.25 7.47
CA ILE A 231 25.61 16.68 7.15
C ILE A 231 24.74 17.47 8.14
N ARG A 232 23.62 16.89 8.55
CA ARG A 232 22.66 17.54 9.47
C ARG A 232 22.91 17.24 10.95
N ASN A 233 23.90 16.41 11.29
CA ASN A 233 24.14 15.91 12.65
C ASN A 233 22.87 15.35 13.33
N ILE A 234 22.05 14.61 12.58
CA ILE A 234 20.84 13.96 13.09
C ILE A 234 21.02 12.45 13.21
N THR A 235 20.22 11.83 14.07
CA THR A 235 20.10 10.37 14.17
C THR A 235 18.67 9.99 13.85
N TYR A 236 18.48 9.07 12.91
CA TYR A 236 17.16 8.51 12.67
C TYR A 236 16.86 7.45 13.72
N TYR A 237 15.74 7.62 14.42
CA TYR A 237 15.24 6.68 15.41
C TYR A 237 14.11 5.84 14.81
N THR A 238 13.81 4.66 15.37
CA THR A 238 12.60 3.93 14.93
C THR A 238 11.34 4.59 15.46
N TRP A 239 10.19 4.28 14.85
CA TRP A 239 8.90 4.84 15.22
C TRP A 239 8.47 4.61 16.68
N HIS A 240 9.09 3.67 17.39
CA HIS A 240 8.82 3.39 18.82
C HIS A 240 9.55 4.34 19.77
N HIS A 241 10.60 4.99 19.29
CA HIS A 241 11.46 5.81 20.13
C HIS A 241 10.85 7.19 20.35
N ALA A 242 10.99 7.76 21.55
CA ALA A 242 10.41 9.06 21.90
C ALA A 242 10.91 10.22 21.01
N LYS A 243 12.14 10.09 20.47
CA LYS A 243 12.76 11.04 19.53
C LYS A 243 12.46 10.72 18.05
N PHE A 244 11.48 9.87 17.77
CA PHE A 244 11.12 9.55 16.40
C PHE A 244 10.60 10.77 15.66
N GLU A 245 11.35 11.17 14.64
CA GLU A 245 10.96 12.18 13.69
C GLU A 245 11.35 11.73 12.28
N ILE A 246 10.41 11.88 11.35
CA ILE A 246 10.63 11.65 9.93
C ILE A 246 9.95 12.77 9.16
N ASP A 247 10.66 13.34 8.19
CA ASP A 247 10.13 14.38 7.34
C ASP A 247 9.78 13.83 5.94
N THR A 248 9.12 14.69 5.17
CA THR A 248 8.62 14.39 3.83
C THR A 248 9.75 13.95 2.90
N PHE A 249 10.95 14.49 3.08
CA PHE A 249 12.12 14.15 2.27
C PHE A 249 12.50 12.67 2.41
N GLU A 250 12.64 12.16 3.64
CA GLU A 250 12.99 10.76 3.90
C GLU A 250 11.92 9.80 3.36
N ILE A 251 10.64 10.14 3.55
CA ILE A 251 9.53 9.34 3.04
C ILE A 251 9.56 9.27 1.51
N ILE A 252 9.76 10.42 0.84
CA ILE A 252 9.89 10.48 -0.62
C ILE A 252 11.08 9.66 -1.09
N TYR A 253 12.23 9.74 -0.41
CA TYR A 253 13.39 8.92 -0.75
C TYR A 253 13.08 7.42 -0.67
N ILE A 254 12.48 6.96 0.43
CA ILE A 254 12.11 5.55 0.61
C ILE A 254 11.20 5.11 -0.55
N LYS A 255 10.16 5.88 -0.88
CA LYS A 255 9.23 5.54 -1.95
C LYS A 255 9.86 5.58 -3.35
N LEU A 256 10.74 6.54 -3.61
CA LEU A 256 11.48 6.63 -4.88
C LEU A 256 12.42 5.44 -5.05
N LEU A 257 13.11 5.02 -3.99
CA LEU A 257 13.94 3.82 -4.01
C LEU A 257 13.11 2.59 -4.40
N LEU A 258 11.94 2.40 -3.78
CA LEU A 258 11.05 1.29 -4.13
C LEU A 258 10.53 1.38 -5.57
N LEU A 259 10.20 2.58 -6.07
CA LEU A 259 9.81 2.80 -7.47
C LEU A 259 10.92 2.43 -8.45
N ILE A 260 12.18 2.77 -8.15
CA ILE A 260 13.33 2.35 -8.96
C ILE A 260 13.36 0.82 -9.06
N PHE A 261 13.21 0.10 -7.95
CA PHE A 261 13.19 -1.37 -7.96
C PHE A 261 11.97 -1.96 -8.69
N VAL A 262 10.81 -1.30 -8.69
CA VAL A 262 9.67 -1.68 -9.54
C VAL A 262 10.01 -1.51 -11.02
N ILE A 263 10.59 -0.38 -11.42
CA ILE A 263 10.97 -0.11 -12.82
C ILE A 263 12.05 -1.10 -13.28
N LEU A 264 13.07 -1.33 -12.46
CA LEU A 264 14.11 -2.33 -12.74
C LEU A 264 13.51 -3.74 -12.85
N SER A 265 12.63 -4.14 -11.92
CA SER A 265 11.93 -5.42 -12.00
C SER A 265 11.07 -5.54 -13.26
N SER A 266 10.36 -4.48 -13.64
CA SER A 266 9.58 -4.40 -14.89
C SER A 266 10.47 -4.60 -16.13
N PHE A 267 11.67 -4.02 -16.13
CA PHE A 267 12.66 -4.24 -17.20
C PHE A 267 13.21 -5.66 -17.22
N ILE A 268 13.44 -6.30 -16.06
CA ILE A 268 13.83 -7.71 -16.01
C ILE A 268 12.69 -8.62 -16.50
N ILE A 269 11.43 -8.32 -16.15
CA ILE A 269 10.26 -9.02 -16.70
C ILE A 269 10.23 -8.90 -18.22
N TYR A 270 10.46 -7.71 -18.78
CA TYR A 270 10.56 -7.52 -20.24
C TYR A 270 11.61 -8.47 -20.85
N LYS A 271 12.80 -8.57 -20.23
CA LYS A 271 13.87 -9.47 -20.68
C LYS A 271 13.50 -10.95 -20.54
N ILE A 272 12.85 -11.35 -19.44
CA ILE A 272 12.34 -12.71 -19.26
C ILE A 272 11.30 -13.02 -20.34
N SER A 273 10.34 -12.12 -20.58
CA SER A 273 9.33 -12.24 -21.63
C SER A 273 9.96 -12.40 -23.03
N LYS A 274 11.01 -11.62 -23.34
CA LYS A 274 11.78 -11.81 -24.58
C LYS A 274 12.45 -13.18 -24.63
N LYS A 275 13.04 -13.64 -23.52
CA LYS A 275 13.73 -14.94 -23.43
C LYS A 275 12.79 -16.12 -23.64
N ILE A 276 11.55 -16.04 -23.16
CA ILE A 276 10.53 -17.09 -23.35
C ILE A 276 9.84 -17.02 -24.72
N GLY A 277 10.28 -16.15 -25.62
CA GLY A 277 9.83 -16.09 -27.01
C GLY A 277 8.74 -15.06 -27.33
N PHE A 278 8.38 -14.16 -26.40
CA PHE A 278 7.41 -13.11 -26.72
C PHE A 278 8.00 -12.07 -27.69
N ASN A 279 7.14 -11.55 -28.57
CA ASN A 279 7.47 -10.36 -29.37
C ASN A 279 7.61 -9.11 -28.47
N ASP A 280 8.14 -8.01 -29.04
CA ASP A 280 8.38 -6.77 -28.29
C ASP A 280 7.11 -6.19 -27.64
N LYS A 281 6.00 -6.16 -28.40
CA LYS A 281 4.71 -5.63 -27.95
C LYS A 281 4.18 -6.38 -26.72
N LYS A 282 4.16 -7.72 -26.79
CA LYS A 282 3.72 -8.63 -25.73
C LYS A 282 4.65 -8.59 -24.51
N SER A 283 5.95 -8.44 -24.70
CA SER A 283 6.89 -8.24 -23.60
C SER A 283 6.66 -6.92 -22.87
N LYS A 284 6.47 -5.81 -23.59
CA LYS A 284 6.10 -4.51 -23.01
C LYS A 284 4.79 -4.58 -22.23
N LEU A 285 3.81 -5.32 -22.78
CA LEU A 285 2.53 -5.55 -22.13
C LEU A 285 2.69 -6.36 -20.83
N SER A 286 3.53 -7.39 -20.79
CA SER A 286 3.81 -8.16 -19.57
C SER A 286 4.42 -7.28 -18.46
N SER A 287 5.43 -6.49 -18.82
CA SER A 287 6.03 -5.50 -17.93
C SER A 287 5.05 -4.47 -17.41
N PHE A 288 4.13 -3.99 -18.26
CA PHE A 288 3.08 -3.07 -17.86
C PHE A 288 2.06 -3.74 -16.94
N MET A 289 1.68 -4.98 -17.25
CA MET A 289 0.76 -5.74 -16.40
C MET A 289 1.31 -5.91 -14.99
N PHE A 290 2.63 -6.13 -14.83
CA PHE A 290 3.26 -6.20 -13.52
C PHE A 290 3.15 -4.89 -12.72
N ILE A 291 3.53 -3.75 -13.30
CA ILE A 291 3.59 -2.47 -12.56
C ILE A 291 2.19 -1.96 -12.18
N THR A 292 1.17 -2.30 -12.95
CA THR A 292 -0.22 -1.89 -12.68
C THR A 292 -1.03 -2.94 -11.90
N SER A 293 -0.42 -4.05 -11.46
CA SER A 293 -1.13 -5.03 -10.62
C SER A 293 -1.32 -4.46 -9.22
N PRO A 294 -2.51 -4.55 -8.59
CA PRO A 294 -2.68 -4.20 -7.18
C PRO A 294 -1.79 -4.99 -6.23
N PHE A 295 -1.41 -6.23 -6.58
CA PHE A 295 -0.41 -7.01 -5.84
C PHE A 295 0.99 -6.38 -5.89
N THR A 296 1.24 -5.43 -6.80
CA THR A 296 2.45 -4.58 -6.82
C THR A 296 2.15 -3.22 -6.19
N MET A 297 1.11 -2.52 -6.66
CA MET A 297 0.86 -1.12 -6.28
C MET A 297 0.53 -0.93 -4.80
N ILE A 298 -0.32 -1.79 -4.23
CA ILE A 298 -0.72 -1.67 -2.81
C ILE A 298 0.48 -1.92 -1.88
N PRO A 299 1.17 -3.07 -1.93
CA PRO A 299 2.28 -3.31 -1.01
C PRO A 299 3.47 -2.38 -1.22
N VAL A 300 3.78 -1.98 -2.46
CA VAL A 300 4.99 -1.21 -2.77
C VAL A 300 4.77 0.30 -2.69
N PHE A 301 3.66 0.84 -3.18
CA PHE A 301 3.47 2.30 -3.25
C PHE A 301 2.58 2.87 -2.15
N ILE A 302 1.62 2.09 -1.64
CA ILE A 302 0.77 2.50 -0.51
C ILE A 302 1.42 2.05 0.80
N ILE A 303 1.70 0.77 0.98
CA ILE A 303 2.25 0.24 2.25
C ILE A 303 3.77 0.48 2.35
N SER A 304 4.46 0.66 1.22
CA SER A 304 5.90 0.99 1.10
C SER A 304 6.84 -0.07 1.64
N GLN A 305 6.61 -1.33 1.24
CA GLN A 305 7.37 -2.48 1.73
C GLN A 305 8.56 -2.83 0.83
N VAL A 306 9.65 -3.29 1.44
CA VAL A 306 10.98 -3.46 0.81
C VAL A 306 11.12 -4.78 0.04
N GLU A 307 10.13 -5.67 0.09
CA GLU A 307 10.14 -6.98 -0.57
C GLU A 307 10.33 -6.89 -2.09
N ILE A 308 10.00 -5.77 -2.72
CA ILE A 308 10.28 -5.54 -4.15
C ILE A 308 11.79 -5.64 -4.48
N ILE A 309 12.67 -5.28 -3.54
CA ILE A 309 14.13 -5.38 -3.70
C ILE A 309 14.55 -6.86 -3.78
N MET A 310 13.99 -7.69 -2.90
CA MET A 310 14.19 -9.14 -2.92
C MET A 310 13.63 -9.79 -4.19
N ILE A 311 12.48 -9.31 -4.68
CA ILE A 311 11.90 -9.76 -5.95
C ILE A 311 12.75 -9.37 -7.16
N PHE A 312 13.33 -8.17 -7.18
CA PHE A 312 14.26 -7.77 -8.24
C PHE A 312 15.43 -8.76 -8.39
N PHE A 313 16.10 -9.09 -7.28
CA PHE A 313 17.20 -10.06 -7.31
C PHE A 313 16.73 -11.48 -7.65
N THR A 314 15.54 -11.87 -7.20
CA THR A 314 14.94 -13.16 -7.58
C THR A 314 14.67 -13.23 -9.09
N LEU A 315 14.18 -12.15 -9.70
CA LEU A 315 13.95 -12.08 -11.15
C LEU A 315 15.26 -12.08 -11.94
N LEU A 316 16.32 -11.42 -11.45
CA LEU A 316 17.66 -11.53 -12.03
C LEU A 316 18.16 -12.98 -12.01
N ALA A 317 17.95 -13.68 -10.89
CA ALA A 317 18.29 -15.09 -10.76
C ALA A 317 17.54 -15.93 -11.79
N ILE A 318 16.23 -15.74 -11.94
CA ILE A 318 15.41 -16.45 -12.93
C ILE A 318 15.88 -16.16 -14.35
N LEU A 319 16.17 -14.89 -14.69
CA LEU A 319 16.66 -14.52 -16.01
C LEU A 319 18.00 -15.21 -16.34
N ASP A 320 18.98 -15.14 -15.43
CA ASP A 320 20.27 -15.82 -15.63
C ASP A 320 20.11 -17.35 -15.65
N TYR A 321 19.20 -17.91 -14.85
CA TYR A 321 18.85 -19.33 -14.85
C TYR A 321 18.30 -19.78 -16.21
N LEU A 322 17.34 -19.04 -16.79
CA LEU A 322 16.79 -19.26 -18.13
C LEU A 322 17.85 -19.11 -19.24
N ASN A 323 18.86 -18.27 -19.02
CA ASN A 323 20.00 -18.09 -19.92
C ASN A 323 21.12 -19.12 -19.72
N ASN A 324 20.93 -20.12 -18.87
CA ASN A 324 21.95 -21.09 -18.48
C ASN A 324 23.23 -20.47 -17.86
N ASN A 325 23.12 -19.27 -17.31
CA ASN A 325 24.23 -18.55 -16.68
C ASN A 325 24.27 -18.79 -15.17
N LYS A 326 25.35 -19.39 -14.66
CA LYS A 326 25.53 -19.73 -13.24
C LYS A 326 25.50 -18.53 -12.28
N ARG A 327 25.57 -17.29 -12.78
CA ARG A 327 25.34 -16.06 -11.98
C ARG A 327 24.00 -16.06 -11.24
N TYR A 328 23.01 -16.87 -11.63
CA TYR A 328 21.78 -17.02 -10.86
C TYR A 328 22.03 -17.40 -9.39
N ILE A 329 23.10 -18.15 -9.10
CA ILE A 329 23.52 -18.53 -7.74
C ILE A 329 23.86 -17.28 -6.93
N LEU A 330 24.61 -16.34 -7.52
CA LEU A 330 24.96 -15.06 -6.88
C LEU A 330 23.70 -14.24 -6.57
N TRP A 331 22.76 -14.16 -7.53
CA TRP A 331 21.52 -13.41 -7.33
C TRP A 331 20.65 -14.02 -6.22
N PHE A 332 20.53 -15.35 -6.13
CA PHE A 332 19.87 -15.99 -4.99
C PHE A 332 20.61 -15.76 -3.66
N THR A 333 21.95 -15.70 -3.69
CA THR A 333 22.76 -15.38 -2.51
C THR A 333 22.43 -14.00 -1.94
N ILE A 334 22.07 -13.03 -2.79
CA ILE A 334 21.64 -11.69 -2.38
C ILE A 334 20.16 -11.67 -1.97
N ALA A 335 19.29 -12.40 -2.67
CA ALA A 335 17.85 -12.38 -2.44
C ALA A 335 17.43 -13.10 -1.12
N ILE A 336 18.07 -14.23 -0.79
CA ILE A 336 17.72 -15.08 0.36
C ILE A 336 17.87 -14.34 1.71
N PRO A 337 18.95 -13.57 1.98
CA PRO A 337 19.04 -12.80 3.21
C PRO A 337 17.95 -11.74 3.36
N LEU A 338 17.50 -11.11 2.27
CA LEU A 338 16.45 -10.09 2.33
C LEU A 338 15.10 -10.69 2.76
N LYS A 339 14.80 -11.91 2.29
CA LYS A 339 13.67 -12.73 2.73
C LYS A 339 13.96 -14.18 2.36
N LEU A 340 13.61 -15.15 3.21
CA LEU A 340 13.90 -16.57 2.94
C LEU A 340 13.06 -17.19 1.80
N PHE A 341 12.02 -16.51 1.31
CA PHE A 341 11.13 -17.06 0.28
C PHE A 341 11.83 -17.55 -1.00
N PRO A 342 12.79 -16.83 -1.61
CA PRO A 342 13.48 -17.25 -2.83
C PRO A 342 14.20 -18.60 -2.71
N PHE A 343 14.59 -19.01 -1.49
CA PHE A 343 15.19 -20.32 -1.24
C PHE A 343 14.25 -21.47 -1.64
N PHE A 344 12.94 -21.31 -1.42
CA PHE A 344 11.95 -22.30 -1.82
C PHE A 344 11.77 -22.38 -3.34
N ILE A 345 12.04 -21.31 -4.09
CA ILE A 345 12.05 -21.39 -5.56
C ILE A 345 13.34 -22.04 -6.07
N LEU A 346 14.48 -21.69 -5.46
CA LEU A 346 15.80 -22.18 -5.87
C LEU A 346 15.84 -23.72 -5.95
N ILE A 347 15.33 -24.42 -4.93
CA ILE A 347 15.42 -25.90 -4.84
C ILE A 347 14.76 -26.59 -6.04
N PRO A 348 13.44 -26.42 -6.32
CA PRO A 348 12.82 -27.09 -7.45
C PRO A 348 13.38 -26.63 -8.80
N LEU A 349 13.86 -25.39 -8.95
CA LEU A 349 14.54 -24.97 -10.17
C LEU A 349 15.88 -25.71 -10.36
N VAL A 350 16.70 -25.85 -9.31
CA VAL A 350 17.93 -26.64 -9.39
C VAL A 350 17.61 -28.09 -9.76
N LEU A 351 16.60 -28.70 -9.13
CA LEU A 351 16.17 -30.07 -9.43
C LEU A 351 15.61 -30.23 -10.86
N LEU A 352 14.99 -29.19 -11.41
CA LEU A 352 14.46 -29.18 -12.78
C LEU A 352 15.58 -29.35 -13.80
N LYS A 353 16.73 -28.73 -13.55
CA LYS A 353 17.86 -28.67 -14.48
C LYS A 353 18.98 -29.67 -14.19
N GLU A 354 19.33 -29.85 -12.93
CA GLU A 354 20.44 -30.71 -12.51
C GLU A 354 19.92 -32.00 -11.88
N LYS A 355 20.45 -33.14 -12.32
CA LYS A 355 20.10 -34.47 -11.81
C LYS A 355 21.21 -35.10 -10.97
N GLN A 356 22.43 -34.55 -11.04
CA GLN A 356 23.56 -35.06 -10.27
C GLN A 356 23.49 -34.55 -8.82
N ILE A 357 23.28 -35.47 -7.87
CA ILE A 357 23.05 -35.18 -6.44
C ILE A 357 24.12 -34.25 -5.83
N LYS A 358 25.41 -34.47 -6.14
CA LYS A 358 26.50 -33.62 -5.63
C LYS A 358 26.39 -32.17 -6.11
N LYS A 359 26.04 -31.94 -7.39
CA LYS A 359 25.84 -30.60 -7.95
C LYS A 359 24.59 -29.94 -7.39
N ILE A 360 23.51 -30.71 -7.25
CA ILE A 360 22.26 -30.23 -6.62
C ILE A 360 22.56 -29.70 -5.22
N ALA A 361 23.24 -30.50 -4.38
CA ALA A 361 23.62 -30.11 -3.03
C ALA A 361 24.45 -28.82 -3.03
N LEU A 362 25.47 -28.74 -3.89
CA LEU A 362 26.34 -27.57 -4.01
C LEU A 362 25.56 -26.30 -4.43
N TYR A 363 24.65 -26.39 -5.41
CA TYR A 363 23.86 -25.26 -5.88
C TYR A 363 22.77 -24.80 -4.91
N ILE A 364 22.36 -25.65 -3.97
CA ILE A 364 21.43 -25.29 -2.89
C ILE A 364 22.18 -24.69 -1.70
N ILE A 365 23.34 -25.26 -1.32
CA ILE A 365 24.08 -24.84 -0.13
C ILE A 365 24.77 -23.49 -0.34
N ILE A 366 25.40 -23.25 -1.50
CA ILE A 366 26.17 -22.01 -1.72
C ILE A 366 25.31 -20.75 -1.50
N PRO A 367 24.08 -20.63 -2.05
CA PRO A 367 23.28 -19.42 -1.86
C PRO A 367 22.83 -19.14 -0.42
N ILE A 368 22.58 -20.18 0.39
CA ILE A 368 22.11 -20.00 1.77
C ILE A 368 23.27 -19.85 2.78
N LEU A 369 24.47 -20.25 2.41
CA LEU A 369 25.62 -20.27 3.31
C LEU A 369 25.95 -18.89 3.91
N PRO A 370 25.98 -17.76 3.16
CA PRO A 370 26.24 -16.45 3.75
C PRO A 370 25.20 -16.02 4.78
N TYR A 371 23.91 -16.34 4.53
CA TYR A 371 22.85 -16.11 5.51
C TYR A 371 23.15 -16.86 6.82
N ILE A 372 23.46 -18.16 6.74
CA ILE A 372 23.78 -18.99 7.90
C ILE A 372 25.02 -18.44 8.64
N ILE A 373 26.12 -18.19 7.93
CA ILE A 373 27.35 -17.66 8.53
C ILE A 373 27.08 -16.34 9.25
N SER A 374 26.38 -15.41 8.60
CA SER A 374 26.07 -14.11 9.22
C SER A 374 25.19 -14.23 10.45
N SER A 375 24.23 -15.16 10.45
CA SER A 375 23.36 -15.42 11.61
C SER A 375 24.10 -16.03 12.81
N ILE A 376 25.20 -16.75 12.57
CA ILE A 376 26.03 -17.33 13.63
C ILE A 376 27.02 -16.30 14.19
N LEU A 377 27.65 -15.52 13.30
CA LEU A 377 28.69 -14.55 13.68
C LEU A 377 28.11 -13.31 14.37
N PHE A 378 27.01 -12.76 13.85
CA PHE A 378 26.43 -11.52 14.33
C PHE A 378 25.18 -11.80 15.15
N LYS A 379 25.37 -12.27 16.39
CA LYS A 379 24.23 -12.59 17.27
C LYS A 379 23.61 -11.33 17.86
N SER A 380 22.29 -11.29 17.89
CA SER A 380 21.56 -10.34 18.71
C SER A 380 21.73 -10.69 20.19
N PRO A 381 21.89 -9.70 21.08
CA PRO A 381 21.89 -9.92 22.52
C PRO A 381 20.57 -10.56 23.01
N ASN A 382 19.48 -10.34 22.28
CA ASN A 382 18.15 -10.91 22.54
C ASN A 382 17.64 -11.56 21.25
N PRO A 383 18.02 -12.82 20.94
CA PRO A 383 17.65 -13.46 19.68
C PRO A 383 16.14 -13.58 19.53
N SER A 384 15.65 -13.38 18.31
CA SER A 384 14.25 -13.50 17.93
C SER A 384 13.96 -14.92 17.44
N ASP A 385 12.92 -15.55 17.98
CA ASP A 385 12.43 -16.81 17.45
C ASP A 385 11.55 -16.61 16.21
N ARG A 386 11.41 -15.37 15.70
CA ARG A 386 10.46 -15.05 14.63
C ARG A 386 10.70 -15.84 13.36
N ASN A 387 11.95 -16.08 12.99
CA ASN A 387 12.26 -16.89 11.80
C ASN A 387 11.85 -18.36 12.01
N LEU A 388 12.13 -18.93 13.19
CA LEU A 388 11.68 -20.29 13.53
C LEU A 388 10.15 -20.39 13.59
N VAL A 389 9.50 -19.40 14.19
CA VAL A 389 8.03 -19.28 14.22
C VAL A 389 7.48 -19.14 12.81
N ALA A 390 8.09 -18.33 11.94
CA ALA A 390 7.68 -18.17 10.55
C ALA A 390 7.79 -19.50 9.77
N PHE A 391 8.86 -20.28 9.96
CA PHE A 391 8.91 -21.64 9.42
C PHE A 391 7.83 -22.54 10.01
N GLY A 392 7.59 -22.47 11.32
CA GLY A 392 6.50 -23.19 11.98
C GLY A 392 5.12 -22.85 11.40
N THR A 393 4.90 -21.59 10.99
CA THR A 393 3.63 -21.15 10.38
C THR A 393 3.38 -21.71 8.98
N LEU A 394 4.44 -22.03 8.22
CA LEU A 394 4.33 -22.78 6.96
C LEU A 394 3.94 -24.23 7.19
N MET A 395 4.38 -24.82 8.31
CA MET A 395 4.10 -26.21 8.67
C MET A 395 2.86 -26.38 9.56
N TYR A 396 2.11 -25.29 9.77
CA TYR A 396 1.02 -25.26 10.74
C TYR A 396 -0.17 -26.12 10.30
N HIS A 397 -0.62 -25.98 9.06
CA HIS A 397 -1.77 -26.74 8.55
C HIS A 397 -1.36 -28.16 8.17
N LYS A 398 -2.06 -29.15 8.73
CA LYS A 398 -1.73 -30.57 8.61
C LYS A 398 -2.92 -31.40 8.14
N ILE A 399 -2.64 -32.45 7.36
CA ILE A 399 -3.59 -33.51 6.98
C ILE A 399 -2.97 -34.83 7.46
N PHE A 400 -3.70 -35.61 8.26
CA PHE A 400 -3.19 -36.84 8.91
C PHE A 400 -1.83 -36.65 9.64
N GLY A 401 -1.63 -35.48 10.27
CA GLY A 401 -0.38 -35.15 10.97
C GLY A 401 0.76 -34.63 10.08
N ILE A 402 0.63 -34.71 8.75
CA ILE A 402 1.65 -34.25 7.79
C ILE A 402 1.34 -32.81 7.35
N SER A 403 2.36 -31.95 7.35
CA SER A 403 2.22 -30.56 6.86
C SER A 403 1.81 -30.52 5.39
N ILE A 404 0.75 -29.78 5.08
CA ILE A 404 0.26 -29.58 3.70
C ILE A 404 1.34 -28.93 2.85
N PHE A 405 2.05 -27.95 3.40
CA PHE A 405 3.16 -27.29 2.70
C PHE A 405 4.24 -28.29 2.32
N ILE A 406 4.73 -29.10 3.28
CA ILE A 406 5.78 -30.10 3.02
C ILE A 406 5.33 -31.09 1.96
N MET A 407 4.09 -31.58 2.06
CA MET A 407 3.55 -32.57 1.14
C MET A 407 3.53 -32.03 -0.29
N ILE A 408 2.90 -30.88 -0.52
CA ILE A 408 2.78 -30.29 -1.86
C ILE A 408 4.16 -29.85 -2.38
N TYR A 409 4.98 -29.22 -1.55
CA TYR A 409 6.32 -28.77 -1.93
C TYR A 409 7.24 -29.95 -2.30
N SER A 410 7.17 -31.07 -1.57
CA SER A 410 7.92 -32.28 -1.91
C SER A 410 7.46 -32.88 -3.24
N ILE A 411 6.16 -32.84 -3.55
CA ILE A 411 5.63 -33.26 -4.85
C ILE A 411 6.19 -32.37 -5.98
N ILE A 412 6.25 -31.05 -5.78
CA ILE A 412 6.83 -30.12 -6.76
C ILE A 412 8.32 -30.42 -6.97
N CYS A 413 9.07 -30.68 -5.90
CA CYS A 413 10.49 -31.03 -5.97
C CYS A 413 10.71 -32.36 -6.68
N LEU A 414 9.93 -33.39 -6.33
CA LEU A 414 9.99 -34.71 -6.97
C LEU A 414 9.63 -34.62 -8.45
N PHE A 415 8.55 -33.90 -8.79
CA PHE A 415 8.18 -33.64 -10.17
C PHE A 415 9.33 -32.96 -10.93
N SER A 416 9.93 -31.92 -10.34
CA SER A 416 11.04 -31.20 -10.96
C SER A 416 12.26 -32.11 -11.19
N TYR A 417 12.59 -32.97 -10.22
CA TYR A 417 13.68 -33.93 -10.34
C TYR A 417 13.42 -35.00 -11.41
N LEU A 418 12.21 -35.57 -11.45
CA LEU A 418 11.87 -36.63 -12.41
C LEU A 418 11.63 -36.12 -13.84
N LYS A 419 11.27 -34.83 -13.99
CA LYS A 419 11.00 -34.28 -15.31
C LYS A 419 12.29 -34.08 -16.09
N ASN A 420 12.41 -34.80 -17.20
CA ASN A 420 13.38 -34.51 -18.27
C ASN A 420 12.73 -33.59 -19.30
N ILE A 421 13.41 -32.51 -19.65
CA ILE A 421 12.89 -31.48 -20.55
C ILE A 421 13.89 -31.27 -21.68
N GLU A 422 13.49 -31.66 -22.89
CA GLU A 422 14.27 -31.43 -24.11
C GLU A 422 13.85 -30.13 -24.80
N ASP A 423 12.55 -29.81 -24.77
CA ASP A 423 12.00 -28.59 -25.37
C ASP A 423 12.22 -27.36 -24.47
N ASN A 424 12.98 -26.40 -24.99
CA ASN A 424 13.24 -25.12 -24.34
C ASN A 424 11.95 -24.34 -24.00
N ASN A 425 10.90 -24.40 -24.83
CA ASN A 425 9.64 -23.71 -24.55
C ASN A 425 8.93 -24.30 -23.34
N VAL A 426 8.94 -25.63 -23.21
CA VAL A 426 8.42 -26.34 -22.05
C VAL A 426 9.24 -25.99 -20.80
N PHE A 427 10.56 -25.94 -20.92
CA PHE A 427 11.47 -25.53 -19.83
C PHE A 427 11.18 -24.11 -19.34
N TYR A 428 11.03 -23.16 -20.28
CA TYR A 428 10.71 -21.77 -19.97
C TYR A 428 9.38 -21.63 -19.25
N LYS A 429 8.32 -22.29 -19.76
CA LYS A 429 7.00 -22.26 -19.12
C LYS A 429 7.04 -22.85 -17.71
N LEU A 430 7.65 -24.04 -17.56
CA LEU A 430 7.73 -24.72 -16.27
C LEU A 430 8.53 -23.91 -15.25
N THR A 431 9.61 -23.25 -15.66
CA THR A 431 10.38 -22.38 -14.77
C THR A 431 9.53 -21.27 -14.16
N ILE A 432 8.76 -20.55 -15.00
CA ILE A 432 7.88 -19.46 -14.55
C ILE A 432 6.72 -20.01 -13.71
N TYR A 433 6.12 -21.13 -14.15
CA TYR A 433 4.98 -21.74 -13.46
C TYR A 433 5.35 -22.33 -12.10
N ILE A 434 6.48 -23.05 -11.98
CA ILE A 434 6.98 -23.57 -10.69
C ILE A 434 7.26 -22.42 -9.73
N SER A 435 7.87 -21.34 -10.22
CA SER A 435 8.13 -20.14 -9.41
C SER A 435 6.82 -19.52 -8.87
N PHE A 436 5.81 -19.38 -9.74
CA PHE A 436 4.47 -18.93 -9.35
C PHE A 436 3.82 -19.88 -8.35
N PHE A 437 3.88 -21.19 -8.58
CA PHE A 437 3.27 -22.20 -7.73
C PHE A 437 3.86 -22.16 -6.32
N VAL A 438 5.19 -22.21 -6.21
CA VAL A 438 5.88 -22.22 -4.91
C VAL A 438 5.53 -20.97 -4.09
N PHE A 439 5.61 -19.78 -4.69
CA PHE A 439 5.22 -18.56 -3.98
C PHE A 439 3.73 -18.50 -3.64
N SER A 440 2.86 -18.98 -4.53
CA SER A 440 1.43 -19.09 -4.22
C SER A 440 1.19 -20.06 -3.06
N LEU A 441 1.92 -21.18 -2.98
CA LEU A 441 1.84 -22.13 -1.88
C LEU A 441 2.24 -21.49 -0.54
N ILE A 442 3.28 -20.65 -0.53
CA ILE A 442 3.67 -19.85 0.64
C ILE A 442 2.53 -18.91 1.05
N VAL A 443 1.91 -18.20 0.11
CA VAL A 443 0.79 -17.29 0.38
C VAL A 443 -0.41 -18.04 0.98
N ILE A 444 -0.75 -19.21 0.42
CA ILE A 444 -1.97 -19.96 0.76
C ILE A 444 -1.84 -20.66 2.13
N VAL A 445 -0.68 -21.27 2.41
CA VAL A 445 -0.52 -22.16 3.57
C VAL A 445 0.09 -21.45 4.79
N ASN A 446 0.73 -20.30 4.62
CA ASN A 446 1.33 -19.60 5.75
C ASN A 446 0.24 -18.93 6.62
N LYS A 447 0.00 -19.49 7.82
CA LYS A 447 -0.98 -18.97 8.80
C LYS A 447 -0.72 -17.50 9.19
N SER A 448 0.53 -17.06 9.17
CA SER A 448 0.95 -15.70 9.53
C SER A 448 1.50 -14.94 8.32
N PHE A 449 0.97 -15.21 7.13
CA PHE A 449 1.35 -14.46 5.94
C PHE A 449 0.94 -13.00 6.08
N HIS A 450 1.91 -12.09 6.12
CA HIS A 450 1.61 -10.67 6.08
C HIS A 450 1.16 -10.31 4.66
N LEU A 451 -0.04 -9.75 4.53
CA LEU A 451 -0.69 -9.48 3.24
C LEU A 451 0.13 -8.56 2.32
N TYR A 452 1.00 -7.72 2.87
CA TYR A 452 1.87 -6.86 2.07
C TYR A 452 3.06 -7.60 1.42
N TRP A 453 3.32 -8.87 1.76
CA TRP A 453 4.29 -9.72 1.05
C TRP A 453 3.78 -10.24 -0.29
N ILE A 454 2.52 -10.00 -0.66
CA ILE A 454 1.91 -10.59 -1.85
C ILE A 454 2.59 -10.23 -3.17
N VAL A 455 3.42 -9.18 -3.20
CA VAL A 455 4.19 -8.77 -4.38
C VAL A 455 5.02 -9.91 -4.97
N ILE A 456 5.34 -10.94 -4.16
CA ILE A 456 6.11 -12.09 -4.61
C ILE A 456 5.49 -12.84 -5.80
N ILE A 457 4.16 -12.92 -5.90
CA ILE A 457 3.50 -13.64 -7.02
C ILE A 457 3.24 -12.76 -8.24
N ALA A 458 3.24 -11.43 -8.10
CA ALA A 458 2.80 -10.49 -9.14
C ALA A 458 3.62 -10.57 -10.46
N PRO A 459 4.97 -10.70 -10.44
CA PRO A 459 5.75 -10.84 -11.67
C PRO A 459 5.33 -12.07 -12.49
N PHE A 460 5.12 -13.20 -11.82
CA PHE A 460 4.82 -14.45 -12.51
C PHE A 460 3.41 -14.48 -13.07
N ILE A 461 2.43 -13.93 -12.35
CA ILE A 461 1.07 -13.72 -12.87
C ILE A 461 1.12 -12.90 -14.16
N SER A 462 1.87 -11.78 -14.17
CA SER A 462 1.96 -10.90 -15.34
C SER A 462 2.52 -11.58 -16.60
N ILE A 463 3.42 -12.56 -16.44
CA ILE A 463 3.98 -13.34 -17.54
C ILE A 463 3.00 -14.46 -17.94
N LEU A 464 2.45 -15.20 -16.97
CA LEU A 464 1.60 -16.38 -17.21
C LEU A 464 0.23 -16.04 -17.80
N ILE A 465 -0.32 -14.86 -17.50
CA ILE A 465 -1.53 -14.35 -18.17
C ILE A 465 -1.32 -14.31 -19.69
N LEU A 466 -0.15 -13.84 -20.13
CA LEU A 466 0.19 -13.65 -21.54
C LEU A 466 0.81 -14.90 -22.18
N PHE A 467 1.33 -15.84 -21.39
CA PHE A 467 1.96 -17.06 -21.91
C PHE A 467 1.01 -17.88 -22.80
N ASN A 468 -0.27 -17.90 -22.47
CA ASN A 468 -1.31 -18.51 -23.29
C ASN A 468 -2.49 -17.53 -23.40
N THR A 469 -2.77 -17.04 -24.60
CA THR A 469 -3.82 -16.04 -24.87
C THR A 469 -5.23 -16.62 -24.79
N TYR A 470 -5.37 -17.95 -24.79
CA TYR A 470 -6.66 -18.60 -24.57
C TYR A 470 -7.25 -18.16 -23.22
N ASN A 471 -8.49 -17.67 -23.25
CA ASN A 471 -9.22 -17.15 -22.09
C ASN A 471 -8.49 -15.99 -21.36
N ILE A 472 -7.70 -15.18 -22.08
CA ILE A 472 -6.96 -14.05 -21.47
C ILE A 472 -7.87 -13.09 -20.68
N ASN A 473 -9.07 -12.81 -21.17
CA ASN A 473 -10.04 -11.96 -20.48
C ASN A 473 -10.43 -12.56 -19.11
N ILE A 474 -10.68 -13.87 -19.06
CA ILE A 474 -11.01 -14.58 -17.82
C ILE A 474 -9.83 -14.54 -16.86
N LYS A 475 -8.59 -14.73 -17.35
CA LYS A 475 -7.38 -14.65 -16.52
C LYS A 475 -7.22 -13.28 -15.87
N ILE A 476 -7.43 -12.21 -16.63
CA ILE A 476 -7.40 -10.83 -16.10
C ILE A 476 -8.54 -10.59 -15.10
N MET A 477 -9.74 -11.12 -15.36
CA MET A 477 -10.86 -11.04 -14.40
C MET A 477 -10.56 -11.78 -13.10
N MET A 478 -9.91 -12.93 -13.16
CA MET A 478 -9.55 -13.69 -11.95
C MET A 478 -8.48 -12.96 -11.14
N GLU A 479 -7.48 -12.34 -11.77
CA GLU A 479 -6.53 -11.47 -11.07
C GLU A 479 -7.26 -10.27 -10.44
N PHE A 480 -8.17 -9.63 -11.17
CA PHE A 480 -8.96 -8.50 -10.67
C PHE A 480 -9.81 -8.89 -9.45
N ILE A 481 -10.52 -10.02 -9.50
CA ILE A 481 -11.33 -10.52 -8.38
C ILE A 481 -10.43 -10.81 -7.17
N ALA A 482 -9.32 -11.54 -7.37
CA ALA A 482 -8.38 -11.85 -6.30
C ALA A 482 -7.83 -10.58 -5.64
N THR A 483 -7.43 -9.59 -6.44
CA THR A 483 -6.88 -8.32 -5.97
C THR A 483 -7.92 -7.41 -5.32
N LEU A 484 -9.19 -7.47 -5.75
CA LEU A 484 -10.30 -6.76 -5.12
C LEU A 484 -10.54 -7.29 -3.70
N PHE A 485 -10.72 -8.61 -3.54
CA PHE A 485 -10.93 -9.21 -2.22
C PHE A 485 -9.70 -9.04 -1.31
N TYR A 486 -8.50 -9.11 -1.87
CA TYR A 486 -7.27 -8.75 -1.18
C TYR A 486 -7.32 -7.31 -0.64
N SER A 487 -7.73 -6.34 -1.46
CA SER A 487 -7.80 -4.93 -1.04
C SER A 487 -8.83 -4.72 0.08
N ILE A 488 -10.00 -5.37 0.00
CA ILE A 488 -11.02 -5.32 1.06
C ILE A 488 -10.46 -5.92 2.35
N HIS A 489 -9.76 -7.05 2.25
CA HIS A 489 -9.17 -7.71 3.41
C HIS A 489 -8.08 -6.87 4.08
N ILE A 490 -7.20 -6.23 3.29
CA ILE A 490 -6.19 -5.30 3.80
C ILE A 490 -6.82 -4.07 4.46
N ALA A 491 -7.82 -3.46 3.82
CA ALA A 491 -8.54 -2.32 4.37
C ALA A 491 -9.20 -2.64 5.71
N ARG A 492 -9.65 -3.88 5.89
CA ARG A 492 -10.27 -4.38 7.13
C ARG A 492 -9.24 -4.69 8.21
N ALA A 493 -8.10 -5.25 7.85
CA ALA A 493 -7.03 -5.62 8.77
C ALA A 493 -6.40 -4.35 9.36
N GLY A 494 -7.00 -3.84 10.45
CA GLY A 494 -6.75 -2.52 11.03
C GLY A 494 -5.32 -2.20 11.47
N THR A 495 -4.35 -3.08 11.23
CA THR A 495 -2.93 -2.81 11.39
C THR A 495 -2.30 -2.25 10.12
N MET A 496 -2.70 -2.69 8.91
CA MET A 496 -1.94 -2.38 7.69
C MET A 496 -2.39 -1.09 7.02
N VAL A 497 -3.70 -0.86 6.92
CA VAL A 497 -4.29 0.37 6.39
C VAL A 497 -5.26 0.90 7.42
N SER A 498 -4.76 1.76 8.32
CA SER A 498 -5.57 2.36 9.38
C SER A 498 -5.11 3.75 9.76
N MET A 499 -6.04 4.49 10.36
CA MET A 499 -5.81 5.87 10.72
C MET A 499 -4.91 6.01 11.95
N SER A 500 -5.00 5.08 12.90
CA SER A 500 -4.11 4.97 14.05
C SER A 500 -2.66 4.79 13.60
N GLU A 501 -2.45 3.99 12.57
CA GLU A 501 -1.14 3.73 12.00
C GLU A 501 -0.59 4.95 11.24
N ALA A 502 -1.43 5.58 10.43
CA ALA A 502 -1.13 6.84 9.74
C ALA A 502 -0.77 7.98 10.72
N LEU A 503 -1.54 8.15 11.80
CA LEU A 503 -1.29 9.16 12.83
C LEU A 503 -0.01 8.88 13.60
N ARG A 504 0.20 7.62 14.01
CA ARG A 504 1.37 7.18 14.78
C ARG A 504 2.67 7.48 14.06
N THR A 505 2.69 7.20 12.77
CA THR A 505 3.90 7.36 11.95
C THR A 505 4.11 8.79 11.45
N LYS A 506 3.13 9.70 11.66
CA LYS A 506 3.11 11.09 11.14
C LYS A 506 3.40 11.17 9.64
N SER A 507 3.12 10.11 8.91
CA SER A 507 4.00 9.71 7.81
C SER A 507 3.55 10.13 6.42
N ILE A 508 2.54 10.99 6.32
CA ILE A 508 2.03 11.43 5.03
C ILE A 508 1.80 12.95 4.99
N PRO A 509 2.33 13.65 3.97
CA PRO A 509 2.11 15.07 3.76
C PRO A 509 0.63 15.48 3.68
N LEU A 510 -0.21 14.68 3.01
CA LEU A 510 -1.65 14.95 2.93
C LEU A 510 -2.39 14.67 4.25
N ILE A 511 -2.04 13.65 5.02
CA ILE A 511 -2.67 13.42 6.34
C ILE A 511 -2.37 14.57 7.30
N LYS A 512 -1.15 15.13 7.26
CA LYS A 512 -0.80 16.36 8.00
C LYS A 512 -1.68 17.55 7.62
N LEU A 513 -2.18 17.62 6.38
CA LEU A 513 -3.10 18.67 5.93
C LEU A 513 -4.54 18.47 6.41
N PHE A 514 -4.98 17.22 6.62
CA PHE A 514 -6.38 16.91 6.93
C PHE A 514 -6.65 16.70 8.41
N VAL A 515 -5.70 16.11 9.13
CA VAL A 515 -5.91 15.76 10.54
C VAL A 515 -5.42 16.87 11.45
N HIS A 516 -6.37 17.62 12.00
CA HIS A 516 -6.09 18.73 12.91
C HIS A 516 -6.07 18.29 14.39
N ASN A 517 -6.58 17.09 14.71
CA ASN A 517 -6.67 16.52 16.06
C ASN A 517 -6.07 15.11 16.11
N ASN A 518 -5.43 14.72 17.22
CA ASN A 518 -4.85 13.38 17.40
C ASN A 518 -5.88 12.22 17.52
N SER A 519 -7.14 12.45 17.17
CA SER A 519 -8.21 11.46 17.24
C SER A 519 -9.05 11.46 15.96
N THR A 520 -9.35 10.27 15.45
CA THR A 520 -10.23 10.06 14.28
C THR A 520 -11.47 9.29 14.69
N LYS A 521 -12.60 9.58 14.03
CA LYS A 521 -13.88 8.93 14.36
C LYS A 521 -13.88 7.45 14.02
N TYR A 522 -13.20 7.10 12.92
CA TYR A 522 -13.07 5.73 12.43
C TYR A 522 -11.59 5.42 12.21
N ASN A 523 -11.15 4.22 12.58
CA ASN A 523 -9.78 3.79 12.38
C ASN A 523 -9.60 3.11 11.01
N ASN A 524 -10.57 2.30 10.60
CA ASN A 524 -10.55 1.59 9.33
C ASN A 524 -11.98 1.31 8.83
N ILE A 525 -12.12 0.63 7.68
CA ILE A 525 -13.43 0.37 7.08
C ILE A 525 -14.36 -0.50 7.96
N ARG A 526 -13.80 -1.33 8.85
CA ARG A 526 -14.58 -2.13 9.81
C ARG A 526 -15.37 -1.24 10.75
N ASP A 527 -14.82 -0.10 11.16
CA ASP A 527 -15.49 0.79 12.11
C ASP A 527 -16.62 1.58 11.44
N ILE A 528 -16.57 1.73 10.11
CA ILE A 528 -17.66 2.31 9.30
C ILE A 528 -18.80 1.29 9.15
N PHE A 529 -18.47 0.01 8.90
CA PHE A 529 -19.44 -1.07 8.68
C PHE A 529 -19.25 -2.24 9.67
N PRO A 530 -19.46 -2.02 10.98
CA PRO A 530 -19.11 -3.00 12.02
C PRO A 530 -19.95 -4.28 11.94
N THR A 531 -21.22 -4.17 11.54
CA THR A 531 -22.13 -5.34 11.41
C THR A 531 -21.74 -6.27 10.26
N ILE A 532 -21.18 -5.71 9.17
CA ILE A 532 -20.80 -6.45 7.97
C ILE A 532 -19.34 -6.91 8.07
N LEU A 533 -18.42 -5.97 8.26
CA LEU A 533 -16.98 -6.22 8.22
C LEU A 533 -16.39 -6.62 9.58
N GLY A 534 -17.18 -6.51 10.65
CA GLY A 534 -16.87 -7.10 11.95
C GLY A 534 -17.32 -8.57 12.08
N ASN A 535 -18.20 -9.04 11.20
CA ASN A 535 -18.65 -10.43 11.18
C ASN A 535 -17.52 -11.36 10.70
N ALA A 536 -17.25 -12.41 11.49
CA ALA A 536 -16.20 -13.38 11.21
C ALA A 536 -16.46 -14.19 9.92
N ASP A 537 -17.71 -14.57 9.65
CA ASP A 537 -18.08 -15.37 8.49
C ASP A 537 -17.87 -14.59 7.19
N ILE A 538 -18.27 -13.32 7.17
CA ILE A 538 -18.05 -12.42 6.04
C ILE A 538 -16.55 -12.20 5.83
N THR A 539 -15.79 -12.04 6.91
CA THR A 539 -14.33 -11.90 6.83
C THR A 539 -13.67 -13.15 6.25
N ASN A 540 -14.10 -14.34 6.69
CA ASN A 540 -13.62 -15.61 6.19
C ASN A 540 -13.99 -15.80 4.71
N ALA A 541 -15.18 -15.35 4.29
CA ALA A 541 -15.60 -15.37 2.90
C ALA A 541 -14.71 -14.46 2.03
N ILE A 542 -14.44 -13.22 2.47
CA ILE A 542 -13.55 -12.28 1.77
C ILE A 542 -12.16 -12.90 1.58
N TYR A 543 -11.58 -13.45 2.65
CA TYR A 543 -10.28 -14.11 2.58
C TYR A 543 -10.31 -15.34 1.66
N SER A 544 -11.38 -16.14 1.72
CA SER A 544 -11.57 -17.32 0.86
C SER A 544 -11.64 -16.95 -0.61
N PHE A 545 -12.33 -15.87 -0.99
CA PHE A 545 -12.37 -15.42 -2.39
C PHE A 545 -11.02 -14.94 -2.90
N TYR A 546 -10.26 -14.24 -2.06
CA TYR A 546 -8.88 -13.86 -2.37
C TYR A 546 -8.00 -15.10 -2.64
N ILE A 547 -8.02 -16.09 -1.75
CA ILE A 547 -7.24 -17.33 -1.89
C ILE A 547 -7.72 -18.18 -3.06
N MET A 548 -9.04 -18.32 -3.25
CA MET A 548 -9.64 -19.06 -4.36
C MET A 548 -9.23 -18.45 -5.70
N GLY A 549 -9.16 -17.12 -5.81
CA GLY A 549 -8.66 -16.46 -7.02
C GLY A 549 -7.24 -16.89 -7.38
N ILE A 550 -6.34 -17.03 -6.39
CA ILE A 550 -4.98 -17.54 -6.61
C ILE A 550 -4.99 -19.01 -7.04
N ILE A 551 -5.80 -19.86 -6.40
CA ILE A 551 -5.93 -21.28 -6.75
C ILE A 551 -6.46 -21.47 -8.18
N ILE A 552 -7.49 -20.70 -8.57
CA ILE A 552 -8.04 -20.72 -9.92
C ILE A 552 -6.96 -20.30 -10.93
N MET A 553 -6.16 -19.28 -10.63
CA MET A 553 -5.04 -18.89 -11.49
C MET A 553 -4.01 -20.01 -11.67
N LEU A 554 -3.66 -20.76 -10.61
CA LEU A 554 -2.78 -21.94 -10.74
C LEU A 554 -3.34 -22.95 -11.75
N ILE A 555 -4.63 -23.25 -11.67
CA ILE A 555 -5.29 -24.18 -12.59
C ILE A 555 -5.32 -23.63 -14.02
N LEU A 556 -5.72 -22.36 -14.20
CA LEU A 556 -5.85 -21.72 -15.50
C LEU A 556 -4.50 -21.55 -16.23
N PHE A 557 -3.41 -21.35 -15.49
CA PHE A 557 -2.09 -21.11 -16.07
C PHE A 557 -1.34 -22.39 -16.44
N TYR A 558 -1.72 -23.54 -15.87
CA TYR A 558 -1.08 -24.82 -16.14
C TYR A 558 -1.28 -25.32 -17.58
N LYS A 559 -2.48 -25.12 -18.16
CA LYS A 559 -2.95 -25.79 -19.39
C LYS A 559 -1.86 -25.82 -20.49
N TYR A 560 -1.47 -27.03 -20.88
CA TYR A 560 -0.23 -27.35 -21.60
C TYR A 560 -0.19 -26.90 -23.07
N ASN A 561 -1.29 -26.42 -23.64
CA ASN A 561 -1.37 -26.19 -25.09
C ASN A 561 -0.27 -25.21 -25.59
N ASN A 562 0.46 -25.65 -26.62
CA ASN A 562 1.65 -25.03 -27.22
C ASN A 562 1.40 -23.75 -28.03
N TYR A 563 0.25 -23.10 -27.88
CA TYR A 563 -0.07 -21.89 -28.65
C TYR A 563 0.54 -20.67 -27.98
N ASN A 564 1.83 -20.42 -28.25
CA ASN A 564 2.43 -19.13 -27.97
C ASN A 564 2.02 -18.16 -29.09
N ASP A 565 0.75 -17.78 -29.11
CA ASP A 565 0.28 -16.75 -30.04
C ASP A 565 0.91 -15.42 -29.64
N ASN A 566 1.63 -14.82 -30.58
CA ASN A 566 2.29 -13.54 -30.40
C ASN A 566 1.33 -12.37 -30.63
N ASN A 567 0.17 -12.61 -31.25
CA ASN A 567 -0.87 -11.63 -31.40
C ASN A 567 -1.74 -11.64 -30.14
N VAL A 568 -1.72 -10.54 -29.39
CA VAL A 568 -2.46 -10.39 -28.15
C VAL A 568 -3.39 -9.21 -28.31
N ASN A 569 -4.68 -9.48 -28.27
CA ASN A 569 -5.74 -8.49 -28.40
C ASN A 569 -6.50 -8.41 -27.08
N ILE A 570 -6.17 -7.42 -26.24
CA ILE A 570 -6.83 -7.22 -24.94
C ILE A 570 -7.67 -5.95 -25.00
N PRO A 571 -8.98 -6.01 -24.69
CA PRO A 571 -9.77 -4.81 -24.46
C PRO A 571 -9.16 -3.95 -23.34
N ARG A 572 -8.89 -2.68 -23.64
CA ARG A 572 -8.19 -1.74 -22.75
C ARG A 572 -8.82 -1.60 -21.36
N TYR A 573 -10.15 -1.70 -21.27
CA TYR A 573 -10.87 -1.65 -20.01
C TYR A 573 -10.43 -2.73 -19.03
N LEU A 574 -10.05 -3.92 -19.52
CA LEU A 574 -9.57 -5.01 -18.66
C LEU A 574 -8.26 -4.65 -17.95
N ILE A 575 -7.45 -3.79 -18.56
CA ILE A 575 -6.26 -3.26 -17.90
C ILE A 575 -6.64 -2.22 -16.86
N TYR A 576 -7.56 -1.32 -17.20
CA TYR A 576 -7.93 -0.22 -16.32
C TYR A 576 -8.74 -0.63 -15.09
N ILE A 577 -9.57 -1.68 -15.17
CA ILE A 577 -10.26 -2.17 -13.97
C ILE A 577 -9.28 -2.64 -12.88
N ARG A 578 -8.04 -3.01 -13.26
CA ARG A 578 -7.01 -3.44 -12.30
C ARG A 578 -6.56 -2.28 -11.40
N PHE A 579 -6.84 -1.03 -11.76
CA PHE A 579 -6.60 0.11 -10.87
C PHE A 579 -7.66 0.27 -9.77
N ILE A 580 -8.86 -0.27 -9.95
CA ILE A 580 -9.98 -0.09 -9.00
C ILE A 580 -9.62 -0.51 -7.57
N PRO A 581 -8.99 -1.69 -7.30
CA PRO A 581 -8.65 -2.09 -5.94
C PRO A 581 -7.65 -1.13 -5.27
N THR A 582 -6.71 -0.57 -6.04
CA THR A 582 -5.73 0.40 -5.54
C THR A 582 -6.39 1.75 -5.25
N LEU A 583 -7.23 2.24 -6.16
CA LEU A 583 -7.99 3.48 -5.99
C LEU A 583 -8.98 3.39 -4.82
N PHE A 584 -9.58 2.22 -4.59
CA PHE A 584 -10.44 1.96 -3.43
C PHE A 584 -9.69 2.17 -2.11
N ILE A 585 -8.46 1.66 -1.99
CA ILE A 585 -7.63 1.88 -0.79
C ILE A 585 -7.29 3.36 -0.61
N ILE A 586 -6.86 4.05 -1.67
CA ILE A 586 -6.56 5.48 -1.61
C ILE A 586 -7.78 6.27 -1.14
N PHE A 587 -8.93 6.05 -1.77
CA PHE A 587 -10.18 6.71 -1.42
C PHE A 587 -10.56 6.46 0.03
N LEU A 588 -10.45 5.22 0.50
CA LEU A 588 -10.76 4.86 1.88
C LEU A 588 -9.87 5.60 2.87
N ILE A 589 -8.55 5.64 2.64
CA ILE A 589 -7.61 6.32 3.54
C ILE A 589 -7.94 7.81 3.64
N TRP A 590 -8.21 8.44 2.51
CA TRP A 590 -8.59 9.86 2.49
C TRP A 590 -9.93 10.08 3.17
N TYR A 591 -10.93 9.25 2.88
CA TYR A 591 -12.24 9.32 3.52
C TYR A 591 -12.15 9.21 5.05
N LEU A 592 -11.35 8.25 5.56
CA LEU A 592 -11.10 8.09 6.99
C LEU A 592 -10.39 9.30 7.61
N SER A 593 -9.47 9.94 6.89
CA SER A 593 -8.74 11.12 7.39
C SER A 593 -9.61 12.36 7.59
N LEU A 594 -10.82 12.36 7.04
CA LEU A 594 -11.75 13.51 7.05
C LEU A 594 -12.85 13.38 8.10
N MET A 595 -13.03 12.19 8.67
CA MET A 595 -14.10 11.83 9.61
C MET A 595 -13.62 11.81 11.06
#